data_AF-A0A815UJ85-F1
#
_entry.id   AF-A0A815UJ85-F1
#
_cell.length_a   1.000
_cell.length_b   1.000
_cell.length_c   1.000
_cell.angle_alpha   90.00
_cell.angle_beta   90.00
_cell.angle_gamma   90.00
#
_symmetry.space_group_name_H-M   'P 1'
#
loop_
_entity.id
_entity.type
_entity.pdbx_description
1 polymer ?
#
loop_
_entity_poly.entity_id
_entity_poly.type
_entity_poly.pdbx_seq_one_letter_code
_entity_poly.pdbx_strand_id
1 'polypeptide(L)'
;GAAAQFKQKFLFRNLTHVSERHQLHLMWHFFATNHGKGVVDGLGGTVKGTVYGEIMAGKHQCKNGKDFTKIAQAKMPNIILCEITTTEIAKSETPFKQLFSKTKPVNKTLQIHCVKAVKKDVIEYCYYSNSKEKFTMTF
;
A
#
# COMPACT_ATOMS: atom_id res chain seq x y z
N GLY A 1 -1.87 -10.97 8.36
CA GLY A 1 -2.40 -11.00 6.99
C GLY A 1 -1.62 -12.03 6.22
N ALA A 2 -2.28 -12.98 5.56
CA ALA A 2 -1.58 -14.03 4.83
C ALA A 2 -0.64 -13.43 3.78
N ALA A 3 0.61 -13.89 3.70
CA ALA A 3 1.61 -13.42 2.74
C ALA A 3 1.11 -13.39 1.27
N ALA A 4 0.14 -14.26 0.94
CA ALA A 4 -0.53 -14.31 -0.35
C ALA A 4 -1.25 -13.00 -0.74
N GLN A 5 -1.75 -12.22 0.22
CA GLN A 5 -2.41 -10.92 -0.07
C GLN A 5 -1.43 -9.87 -0.62
N PHE A 6 -0.15 -10.00 -0.28
CA PHE A 6 0.89 -9.04 -0.67
C PHE A 6 1.61 -9.44 -1.96
N LYS A 7 1.46 -10.69 -2.41
CA LYS A 7 2.09 -11.20 -3.64
C LYS A 7 0.99 -11.54 -4.65
N GLN A 8 0.55 -10.54 -5.41
CA GLN A 8 -0.49 -10.70 -6.43
C GLN A 8 -0.24 -9.88 -7.69
N LYS A 9 -0.70 -10.39 -8.84
CA LYS A 9 -0.53 -9.75 -10.17
C LYS A 9 -1.04 -8.32 -10.25
N PHE A 10 -2.14 -8.01 -9.55
CA PHE A 10 -2.76 -6.68 -9.56
C PHE A 10 -1.88 -5.63 -8.89
N LEU A 11 -1.12 -6.01 -7.85
CA LEU A 11 -0.19 -5.12 -7.17
C LEU A 11 0.91 -4.67 -8.14
N PHE A 12 1.51 -5.60 -8.88
CA PHE A 12 2.59 -5.31 -9.81
C PHE A 12 2.09 -4.49 -11.00
N ARG A 13 0.88 -4.79 -11.51
CA ARG A 13 0.21 -3.98 -12.51
C ARG A 13 0.01 -2.55 -12.03
N ASN A 14 -0.51 -2.39 -10.81
CA ASN A 14 -0.74 -1.09 -10.19
C ASN A 14 0.57 -0.30 -10.02
N LEU A 15 1.66 -0.96 -9.63
CA LEU A 15 2.97 -0.34 -9.48
C LEU A 15 3.43 0.37 -10.76
N THR A 16 3.31 -0.30 -11.92
CA THR A 16 3.65 0.31 -13.22
C THR A 16 2.74 1.47 -13.58
N HIS A 17 1.44 1.36 -13.29
CA HIS A 17 0.46 2.40 -13.60
C HIS A 17 0.69 3.67 -12.78
N VAL A 18 0.92 3.53 -11.48
CA VAL A 18 1.20 4.67 -10.58
C VAL A 18 2.55 5.31 -10.92
N SER A 19 3.57 4.49 -11.19
CA SER A 19 4.90 4.97 -11.61
C SER A 19 4.81 5.83 -12.87
N GLU A 20 4.08 5.38 -13.89
CA GLU A 20 3.85 6.16 -15.12
C GLU A 20 3.02 7.42 -14.86
N ARG A 21 1.86 7.28 -14.21
CA ARG A 21 0.91 8.37 -13.98
C ARG A 21 1.51 9.54 -13.21
N HIS A 22 2.37 9.25 -12.24
CA HIS A 22 2.98 10.25 -11.36
C HIS A 22 4.45 10.52 -11.67
N GLN A 23 5.01 9.88 -12.71
CA GLN A 23 6.43 9.99 -13.08
C GLN A 23 7.36 9.67 -11.91
N LEU A 24 7.01 8.64 -11.14
CA LEU A 24 7.73 8.22 -9.93
C LEU A 24 8.57 6.99 -10.17
N HIS A 25 9.74 6.92 -9.53
CA HIS A 25 10.52 5.70 -9.45
C HIS A 25 10.00 4.82 -8.32
N LEU A 26 9.34 3.71 -8.65
CA LEU A 26 8.72 2.84 -7.66
C LEU A 26 9.35 1.46 -7.62
N MET A 27 9.65 1.03 -6.40
CA MET A 27 10.08 -0.32 -6.07
C MET A 27 9.21 -0.86 -4.94
N TRP A 28 8.82 -2.11 -5.08
CA TRP A 28 8.09 -2.85 -4.06
C TRP A 28 8.96 -3.99 -3.56
N HIS A 29 9.10 -4.07 -2.24
CA HIS A 29 9.83 -5.14 -1.56
C HIS A 29 8.85 -5.96 -0.72
N PHE A 30 8.95 -7.27 -0.85
CA PHE A 30 8.25 -8.19 0.03
C PHE A 30 8.91 -8.18 1.41
N PHE A 31 8.11 -7.94 2.44
CA PHE A 31 8.52 -8.05 3.82
C PHE A 31 7.76 -9.20 4.49
N ALA A 32 8.49 -10.22 4.95
CA ALA A 32 7.94 -11.51 5.36
C ALA A 32 7.26 -11.53 6.75
N THR A 33 6.91 -10.38 7.31
CA THR A 33 6.14 -10.36 8.57
C THR A 33 4.67 -10.66 8.25
N ASN A 34 4.29 -11.92 8.40
CA ASN A 34 2.94 -12.50 8.24
C ASN A 34 1.78 -11.78 8.96
N HIS A 35 2.05 -10.69 9.70
CA HIS A 35 1.04 -9.94 10.44
C HIS A 35 0.80 -8.52 9.93
N GLY A 36 1.45 -8.07 8.85
CA GLY A 36 1.27 -6.68 8.38
C GLY A 36 1.70 -5.63 9.42
N LYS A 37 2.44 -6.08 10.44
CA LYS A 37 3.10 -5.24 11.42
C LYS A 37 4.38 -4.75 10.72
N GLY A 38 4.28 -3.60 10.06
CA GLY A 38 5.48 -2.84 9.69
C GLY A 38 6.23 -2.39 10.93
N VAL A 39 7.23 -1.53 10.77
CA VAL A 39 7.90 -0.88 11.91
C VAL A 39 6.81 -0.22 12.76
N VAL A 40 6.68 -0.68 14.02
CA VAL A 40 5.60 -0.25 14.94
C VAL A 40 5.76 1.24 15.32
N ASP A 41 6.92 1.81 15.01
CA ASP A 41 7.39 3.10 15.52
C ASP A 41 7.31 4.22 14.46
N GLY A 42 6.53 4.03 13.40
CA GLY A 42 6.30 5.04 12.35
C GLY A 42 5.10 5.96 12.62
N LEU A 43 4.85 6.90 11.70
CA LEU A 43 3.71 7.85 11.75
C LEU A 43 2.37 7.18 12.09
N GLY A 44 2.09 6.01 11.50
CA GLY A 44 0.84 5.28 11.77
C GLY A 44 0.73 4.78 13.21
N GLY A 45 1.84 4.33 13.81
CA GLY A 45 1.90 3.92 15.21
C GLY A 45 1.67 5.11 16.14
N THR A 46 2.37 6.23 15.90
CA THR A 46 2.19 7.48 16.64
C THR A 46 0.75 7.97 16.58
N VAL A 47 0.18 8.11 15.38
CA VAL A 47 -1.19 8.59 15.19
C VAL A 47 -2.20 7.70 15.92
N LYS A 48 -2.09 6.39 15.74
CA LYS A 48 -2.99 5.43 16.40
C LYS A 48 -2.85 5.46 17.93
N GLY A 49 -1.62 5.49 18.43
CA GLY A 49 -1.33 5.54 19.86
C GLY A 49 -1.88 6.79 20.52
N THR A 50 -1.69 7.96 19.91
CA THR A 50 -2.21 9.23 20.40
C THR A 50 -3.74 9.25 20.46
N VAL A 51 -4.43 8.85 19.38
CA VAL A 51 -5.90 8.79 19.40
C VAL A 51 -6.40 7.77 20.43
N TYR A 52 -5.77 6.60 20.50
CA TYR A 52 -6.13 5.59 21.49
C TYR A 52 -5.98 6.10 22.93
N GLY A 53 -4.89 6.80 23.24
CA GLY A 53 -4.67 7.41 24.55
C GLY A 53 -5.74 8.42 24.94
N GLU A 54 -6.21 9.25 24.00
CA GLU A 54 -7.29 10.21 24.23
C GLU A 54 -8.65 9.53 24.52
N ILE A 55 -8.92 8.40 23.86
CA ILE A 55 -10.12 7.58 24.12
C ILE A 55 -10.04 6.92 25.49
N MET A 56 -8.89 6.31 25.81
CA MET A 56 -8.69 5.64 27.11
C MET A 56 -8.72 6.61 28.29
N ALA A 57 -8.29 7.85 28.09
CA ALA A 57 -8.42 8.92 29.08
C ALA A 57 -9.85 9.47 29.23
N GLY A 58 -10.83 8.95 28.46
CA GLY A 58 -12.22 9.42 28.49
C GLY A 58 -12.44 10.82 27.92
N LYS A 59 -11.44 11.41 27.26
CA LYS A 59 -11.50 12.79 26.74
C LYS A 59 -12.26 12.90 25.42
N HIS A 60 -12.29 11.80 24.66
CA HIS A 60 -12.92 11.76 23.34
C HIS A 60 -13.64 10.42 23.14
N GLN A 61 -14.73 10.45 22.36
CA GLN A 61 -15.34 9.25 21.79
C GLN A 61 -14.97 9.18 20.30
N CYS A 62 -14.54 8.01 19.84
CA CYS A 62 -14.22 7.76 18.43
C CYS A 62 -15.12 6.65 17.91
N LYS A 63 -16.14 6.99 17.11
CA LYS A 63 -17.13 6.02 16.61
C LYS A 63 -16.90 5.66 15.15
N ASN A 64 -16.21 6.51 14.39
CA ASN A 64 -15.98 6.35 12.97
C ASN A 64 -14.63 6.97 12.55
N GLY A 65 -14.28 6.83 11.27
CA GLY A 65 -13.02 7.37 10.71
C GLY A 65 -12.91 8.90 10.79
N LYS A 66 -14.04 9.62 10.69
CA LYS A 66 -14.08 11.09 10.77
C LYS A 66 -13.78 11.59 12.19
N ASP A 67 -14.28 10.90 13.21
CA ASP A 67 -13.91 11.18 14.60
C ASP A 67 -12.41 10.95 14.81
N PHE A 68 -11.89 9.85 14.27
CA PHE A 68 -10.47 9.51 14.36
C PHE A 68 -9.58 10.60 13.76
N THR A 69 -9.85 11.04 12.52
CA THR A 69 -9.08 12.09 11.85
C THR A 69 -9.19 13.42 12.59
N LYS A 70 -10.37 13.78 13.10
CA LYS A 70 -10.55 15.00 13.90
C LYS A 70 -9.70 14.99 15.18
N ILE A 71 -9.72 13.89 15.94
CA ILE A 71 -8.92 13.76 17.18
C ILE A 71 -7.43 13.82 16.83
N ALA A 72 -7.02 13.08 15.79
CA ALA A 72 -5.63 13.01 15.37
C ALA A 72 -5.10 14.39 14.93
N GLN A 73 -5.84 15.13 14.10
CA GLN A 73 -5.42 16.45 13.61
C GLN A 73 -5.34 17.48 14.74
N ALA A 74 -6.25 17.43 15.71
CA ALA A 74 -6.24 18.34 16.86
C ALA A 74 -5.01 18.12 17.77
N LYS A 75 -4.52 16.88 17.86
CA LYS A 75 -3.39 16.50 18.72
C LYS A 75 -2.04 16.54 18.01
N MET A 76 -2.04 16.38 16.69
CA MET A 76 -0.85 16.28 15.87
C MET A 76 -0.98 17.19 14.64
N PRO A 77 -1.02 18.53 14.82
CA PRO A 77 -1.28 19.47 13.73
C PRO A 77 -0.23 19.43 12.61
N ASN A 78 0.99 18.97 12.93
CA ASN A 78 2.10 18.85 11.98
C ASN A 78 2.03 17.56 11.14
N ILE A 79 1.12 16.63 11.44
CA ILE A 79 0.89 15.43 10.63
C ILE A 79 -0.29 15.72 9.71
N ILE A 80 -0.07 15.56 8.40
CA ILE A 80 -1.12 15.70 7.40
C ILE A 80 -1.90 14.39 7.32
N LEU A 81 -3.18 14.43 7.64
CA LEU A 81 -4.10 13.29 7.55
C LEU A 81 -5.07 13.50 6.38
N CYS A 82 -5.14 12.50 5.50
CA CYS A 82 -6.10 12.47 4.40
C CYS A 82 -7.17 11.40 4.70
N GLU A 83 -8.42 11.82 4.82
CA GLU A 83 -9.56 10.89 4.83
C GLU A 83 -9.87 10.44 3.40
N ILE A 84 -10.03 9.13 3.20
CA ILE A 84 -10.46 8.55 1.91
C ILE A 84 -11.80 7.88 2.13
N THR A 85 -12.85 8.44 1.55
CA THR A 85 -14.23 7.99 1.70
C THR A 85 -14.59 6.88 0.71
N THR A 86 -15.65 6.12 1.01
CA THR A 86 -16.18 5.10 0.09
C THR A 86 -16.55 5.69 -1.28
N THR A 87 -17.05 6.92 -1.31
CA THR A 87 -17.40 7.62 -2.56
C THR A 87 -16.17 7.92 -3.41
N GLU A 88 -15.05 8.32 -2.79
CA GLU A 88 -13.78 8.54 -3.49
C GLU A 88 -13.18 7.24 -4.01
N ILE A 89 -13.26 6.16 -3.21
CA ILE A 89 -12.85 4.83 -3.65
C ILE A 89 -13.66 4.39 -4.87
N ALA A 90 -14.99 4.55 -4.83
CA ALA A 90 -15.87 4.20 -5.94
C ALA A 90 -15.54 4.98 -7.23
N LYS A 91 -15.21 6.28 -7.12
CA LYS A 91 -14.75 7.09 -8.27
C LYS A 91 -13.47 6.54 -8.90
N SER A 92 -12.58 5.96 -8.09
CA SER A 92 -11.31 5.39 -8.57
C SER A 92 -11.46 3.97 -9.12
N GLU A 93 -12.58 3.29 -8.86
CA GLU A 93 -12.72 1.85 -9.14
C GLU A 93 -12.77 1.53 -10.64
N THR A 94 -13.45 2.34 -11.45
CA THR A 94 -13.64 2.08 -12.89
C THR A 94 -12.32 2.01 -13.66
N PRO A 95 -11.38 2.97 -13.54
CA PRO A 95 -10.05 2.85 -14.14
C PRO A 95 -9.29 1.58 -13.73
N PHE A 96 -9.36 1.21 -12.43
CA PHE A 96 -8.67 0.02 -11.93
C PHE A 96 -9.31 -1.28 -12.45
N LYS A 97 -10.64 -1.36 -12.55
CA LYS A 97 -11.34 -2.51 -13.14
C LYS A 97 -10.90 -2.75 -14.58
N GLN A 98 -10.80 -1.69 -15.39
CA GLN A 98 -10.34 -1.76 -16.77
C GLN A 98 -8.85 -2.17 -16.88
N LEU A 99 -8.02 -1.68 -15.95
CA LEU A 99 -6.60 -2.05 -15.88
C LEU A 99 -6.42 -3.53 -15.50
N PHE A 100 -7.18 -3.99 -14.50
CA PHE A 100 -7.05 -5.31 -13.91
C PHE A 100 -7.67 -6.41 -14.76
N SER A 101 -8.70 -6.12 -15.55
CA SER A 101 -9.28 -7.08 -16.51
C SER A 101 -8.26 -7.55 -17.58
N LYS A 102 -7.30 -6.68 -17.94
CA LYS A 102 -6.23 -6.97 -18.90
C LYS A 102 -4.98 -7.60 -18.25
N THR A 103 -4.98 -7.83 -16.93
CA THR A 103 -3.78 -8.27 -16.22
C THR A 103 -3.57 -9.78 -16.33
N LYS A 104 -2.51 -10.17 -17.03
CA LYS A 104 -2.09 -11.57 -17.18
C LYS A 104 -1.63 -12.18 -15.85
N PRO A 105 -1.82 -13.51 -15.66
CA PRO A 105 -1.22 -14.24 -14.55
C PRO A 105 0.30 -14.08 -14.51
N VAL A 106 0.85 -14.00 -13.31
CA VAL A 106 2.30 -13.92 -13.08
C VAL A 106 2.74 -15.23 -12.45
N ASN A 107 3.53 -16.01 -13.18
CA ASN A 107 4.02 -17.29 -12.69
C ASN A 107 4.97 -17.10 -11.52
N LYS A 108 4.96 -18.04 -10.57
CA LYS A 108 5.83 -18.04 -9.39
C LYS A 108 5.75 -16.73 -8.57
N THR A 109 4.61 -16.04 -8.58
CA THR A 109 4.39 -14.77 -7.84
C THR A 109 4.79 -14.87 -6.36
N LEU A 110 4.54 -16.02 -5.72
CA LEU A 110 4.91 -16.27 -4.32
C LEU A 110 6.43 -16.23 -4.08
N GLN A 111 7.24 -16.50 -5.10
CA GLN A 111 8.69 -16.44 -5.04
C GLN A 111 9.22 -15.04 -5.32
N ILE A 112 8.39 -14.07 -5.74
CA ILE A 112 8.89 -12.72 -6.05
C ILE A 112 9.06 -11.91 -4.76
N HIS A 113 10.24 -11.31 -4.57
CA HIS A 113 10.60 -10.57 -3.36
C HIS A 113 10.88 -9.09 -3.62
N CYS A 114 11.25 -8.74 -4.85
CA CYS A 114 11.47 -7.35 -5.24
C CYS A 114 10.88 -7.15 -6.64
N VAL A 115 10.16 -6.05 -6.81
CA VAL A 115 9.59 -5.64 -8.10
C VAL A 115 9.87 -4.16 -8.31
N LYS A 116 10.38 -3.82 -9.48
CA LYS A 116 10.68 -2.46 -9.90
C LYS A 116 9.86 -2.13 -11.13
N ALA A 117 9.15 -1.01 -11.09
CA ALA A 117 8.49 -0.49 -12.28
C ALA A 117 9.56 0.08 -13.22
N VAL A 118 9.59 -0.39 -14.47
CA VAL A 118 10.54 0.09 -15.49
C VAL A 118 9.86 1.08 -16.41
N LYS A 119 8.70 0.68 -16.95
CA LYS A 119 7.83 1.53 -17.78
C LYS A 119 6.40 0.98 -17.72
N LYS A 120 5.49 1.61 -18.43
CA LYS A 120 4.13 1.11 -18.61
C LYS A 120 4.14 -0.37 -18.96
N ASP A 121 3.42 -1.15 -18.16
CA ASP A 121 3.18 -2.58 -18.36
C ASP A 121 4.44 -3.45 -18.26
N VAL A 122 5.59 -2.90 -17.85
CA VAL A 122 6.86 -3.62 -17.75
C VAL A 122 7.45 -3.51 -16.35
N ILE A 123 7.76 -4.66 -15.75
CA ILE A 123 8.46 -4.76 -14.47
C ILE A 123 9.78 -5.51 -14.62
N GLU A 124 10.73 -5.12 -13.79
CA GLU A 124 11.90 -5.92 -13.43
C GLU A 124 11.62 -6.56 -12.06
N TYR A 125 11.92 -7.84 -11.86
CA TYR A 125 11.70 -8.51 -10.59
C TYR A 125 12.81 -9.50 -10.22
N CYS A 126 12.91 -9.79 -8.92
CA CYS A 126 13.87 -10.73 -8.34
C CYS A 126 13.15 -11.74 -7.45
N TYR A 127 13.60 -13.01 -7.45
CA TYR A 127 13.04 -14.05 -6.58
C TYR A 127 13.47 -13.91 -5.11
N TYR A 128 14.53 -13.17 -4.83
CA TYR A 128 14.98 -12.82 -3.49
C TYR A 128 15.59 -11.42 -3.56
N SER A 129 15.46 -10.63 -2.48
CA SER A 129 15.85 -9.21 -2.48
C SER A 129 17.32 -8.98 -2.81
N ASN A 130 18.17 -10.00 -2.57
CA ASN A 130 19.61 -9.95 -2.77
C ASN A 130 20.06 -10.67 -4.05
N SER A 131 19.11 -11.08 -4.91
CA SER A 131 19.41 -11.78 -6.15
C SER A 131 20.20 -10.88 -7.10
N LYS A 132 21.29 -11.42 -7.66
CA LYS A 132 21.98 -10.78 -8.80
C LYS A 132 21.19 -10.97 -10.10
N GLU A 133 20.42 -12.06 -10.19
CA GLU A 133 19.56 -12.35 -11.32
C GLU A 133 18.29 -11.52 -11.27
N LYS A 134 18.06 -10.79 -12.36
CA LYS A 134 16.90 -9.93 -12.58
C LYS A 134 16.13 -10.44 -13.78
N PHE A 135 14.82 -10.52 -13.64
CA PHE A 135 13.91 -10.97 -14.68
C PHE A 135 13.03 -9.81 -15.12
N THR A 136 12.63 -9.81 -16.38
CA THR A 136 11.71 -8.80 -16.92
C THR A 136 10.41 -9.47 -17.34
N MET A 137 9.29 -8.79 -17.11
CA MET A 137 7.97 -9.26 -17.54
C MET A 137 7.13 -8.10 -18.05
N THR A 138 6.34 -8.39 -19.08
CA THR A 138 5.35 -7.47 -19.67
C THR A 138 3.94 -8.01 -19.44
N PHE A 139 3.02 -7.14 -18.99
CA PHE A 139 1.63 -7.50 -18.73
C PHE A 139 0.79 -7.68 -20.00
#